data_AF-A0A2R4ZWE1-F1
#
_entry.id   AF-A0A2R4ZWE1-F1
#
_cell.length_a   1.000
_cell.length_b   1.000
_cell.length_c   1.000
_cell.angle_alpha   90.00
_cell.angle_beta   90.00
_cell.angle_gamma   90.00
#
_symmetry.space_group_name_H-M   'P 1'
#
loop_
_entity.id
_entity.type
_entity.pdbx_description
1 polymer ?
#
loop_
_entity_poly.entity_id
_entity_poly.type
_entity_poly.pdbx_seq_one_letter_code
_entity_poly.pdbx_strand_id
1 'polypeptide(L)'
;MRLVIIDLGAIHIHSLRELKSLAIQIELTNSIVVRKLGTRVIAVAPMKTMGLDYIEASSLRSGYRLLVAPMERVIDMLGAKRVIVMDPYGEHDLRVEDLEWAEAVVLGGIVDRTPIKGITTLLRNMGLPWAPTMRITLRGSILGVPSEINNIAAILIKALEVGSLENAIKEIQPKRDAIARASAEIPRLLRSLGRSPSIEDLVEIYKSLRTWLNLDSIGMMRALIRCGRRDLASMWREKIIAGEIISEKPEQAVLSFTKN
;
A
#
# COMPACT_ATOMS: atom_id res chain seq x y z
N MET A 1 -10.82 5.63 -14.21
CA MET A 1 -9.91 4.46 -14.41
C MET A 1 -10.64 3.25 -14.99
N ARG A 2 -10.09 2.62 -16.05
CA ARG A 2 -10.61 1.38 -16.66
C ARG A 2 -9.60 0.24 -16.76
N LEU A 3 -8.31 0.56 -16.79
CA LEU A 3 -7.24 -0.42 -16.95
C LEU A 3 -6.24 -0.31 -15.80
N VAL A 4 -5.78 -1.46 -15.32
CA VAL A 4 -4.67 -1.56 -14.38
C VAL A 4 -3.56 -2.36 -15.06
N ILE A 5 -2.40 -1.72 -15.17
CA ILE A 5 -1.23 -2.25 -15.87
C ILE A 5 -0.10 -2.43 -14.85
N ILE A 6 0.57 -3.58 -14.89
CA ILE A 6 1.74 -3.85 -14.05
C ILE A 6 3.00 -3.82 -14.91
N ASP A 7 3.91 -2.91 -14.61
CA ASP A 7 5.20 -2.78 -15.30
C ASP A 7 6.23 -3.77 -14.74
N LEU A 8 6.63 -4.73 -15.57
CA LEU A 8 7.65 -5.75 -15.28
C LEU A 8 9.01 -5.41 -15.89
N GLY A 9 9.29 -4.14 -16.23
CA GLY A 9 10.56 -3.70 -16.81
C GLY A 9 11.79 -4.08 -15.99
N ALA A 10 11.64 -4.15 -14.65
CA ALA A 10 12.67 -4.56 -13.72
C ALA A 10 12.51 -6.04 -13.24
N ILE A 11 11.83 -6.91 -13.98
CA ILE A 11 11.62 -8.29 -13.51
C ILE A 11 12.94 -9.06 -13.30
N HIS A 12 13.95 -8.78 -14.13
CA HIS A 12 15.24 -9.47 -14.14
C HIS A 12 16.10 -9.26 -12.88
N ILE A 13 15.82 -8.24 -12.06
CA ILE A 13 16.55 -7.98 -10.81
C ILE A 13 15.97 -8.73 -9.61
N HIS A 14 14.82 -9.39 -9.76
CA HIS A 14 14.16 -10.09 -8.66
C HIS A 14 14.79 -11.47 -8.41
N SER A 15 14.96 -11.80 -7.13
CA SER A 15 15.20 -13.16 -6.67
C SER A 15 13.97 -14.06 -6.90
N LEU A 16 14.16 -15.39 -6.86
CA LEU A 16 13.05 -16.34 -6.96
C LEU A 16 11.98 -16.14 -5.89
N ARG A 17 12.36 -15.69 -4.68
CA ARG A 17 11.41 -15.39 -3.61
C ARG A 17 10.57 -14.17 -3.92
N GLU A 18 11.19 -13.13 -4.50
CA GLU A 18 10.48 -11.92 -4.88
C GLU A 18 9.58 -12.15 -6.09
N LEU A 19 9.99 -12.97 -7.06
CA LEU A 19 9.14 -13.40 -8.18
C LEU A 19 7.88 -14.13 -7.70
N LYS A 20 8.01 -15.02 -6.71
CA LYS A 20 6.88 -15.68 -6.04
C LYS A 20 5.92 -14.66 -5.43
N SER A 21 6.47 -13.68 -4.70
CA SER A 21 5.66 -12.62 -4.10
C SER A 21 4.98 -11.74 -5.14
N LEU A 22 5.70 -11.35 -6.19
CA LEU A 22 5.21 -10.54 -7.31
C LEU A 22 4.04 -11.24 -8.00
N ALA A 23 4.19 -12.52 -8.34
CA ALA A 23 3.09 -13.30 -8.92
C ALA A 23 1.85 -13.27 -8.03
N ILE A 24 1.99 -13.60 -6.74
CA ILE A 24 0.86 -13.56 -5.79
C ILE A 24 0.21 -12.18 -5.75
N GLN A 25 0.99 -11.10 -5.72
CA GLN A 25 0.45 -9.74 -5.74
C GLN A 25 -0.30 -9.43 -7.04
N ILE A 26 0.21 -9.86 -8.21
CA ILE A 26 -0.50 -9.68 -9.49
C ILE A 26 -1.79 -10.50 -9.52
N GLU A 27 -1.77 -11.74 -9.05
CA GLU A 27 -2.96 -12.62 -8.98
C GLU A 27 -4.05 -12.00 -8.09
N LEU A 28 -3.67 -11.50 -6.91
CA LEU A 28 -4.58 -10.78 -6.01
C LEU A 28 -5.10 -9.48 -6.63
N THR A 29 -4.23 -8.72 -7.30
CA THR A 29 -4.60 -7.50 -8.03
C THR A 29 -5.65 -7.83 -9.10
N ASN A 30 -5.43 -8.89 -9.89
CA ASN A 30 -6.38 -9.31 -10.91
C ASN A 30 -7.74 -9.68 -10.33
N SER A 31 -7.76 -10.40 -9.20
CA SER A 31 -9.01 -10.73 -8.51
C SER A 31 -9.78 -9.49 -8.06
N ILE A 32 -9.10 -8.45 -7.58
CA ILE A 32 -9.72 -7.18 -7.18
C ILE A 32 -10.25 -6.45 -8.41
N VAL A 33 -9.42 -6.29 -9.44
CA VAL A 33 -9.73 -5.56 -10.67
C VAL A 33 -10.89 -6.20 -11.43
N VAL A 34 -10.93 -7.52 -11.57
CA VAL A 34 -12.04 -8.24 -12.22
C VAL A 34 -13.35 -8.01 -11.46
N ARG A 35 -13.34 -8.15 -10.13
CA ARG A 35 -14.55 -7.98 -9.31
C ARG A 35 -15.10 -6.56 -9.32
N LYS A 36 -14.22 -5.56 -9.42
CA LYS A 36 -14.58 -4.14 -9.24
C LYS A 36 -14.72 -3.36 -10.54
N LEU A 37 -13.90 -3.66 -11.54
CA LEU A 37 -13.88 -2.95 -12.82
C LEU A 37 -14.39 -3.79 -13.99
N GLY A 38 -14.61 -5.11 -13.80
CA GLY A 38 -15.05 -6.01 -14.87
C GLY A 38 -14.00 -6.25 -15.97
N THR A 39 -12.77 -5.77 -15.77
CA THR A 39 -11.64 -5.94 -16.70
C THR A 39 -10.56 -6.84 -16.09
N ARG A 40 -9.52 -7.17 -16.86
CA ARG A 40 -8.37 -7.95 -16.40
C ARG A 40 -7.15 -7.06 -16.24
N VAL A 41 -6.29 -7.42 -15.30
CA VAL A 41 -4.95 -6.83 -15.19
C VAL A 41 -4.13 -7.18 -16.43
N ILE A 42 -3.29 -6.24 -16.86
CA ILE A 42 -2.33 -6.44 -17.95
C ILE A 42 -0.93 -6.28 -17.36
N ALA A 43 -0.16 -7.35 -17.30
CA ALA A 43 1.24 -7.32 -16.95
C ALA A 43 2.07 -7.13 -18.23
N VAL A 44 3.05 -6.23 -18.19
CA VAL A 44 3.83 -5.84 -19.37
C VAL A 44 5.31 -5.98 -19.08
N ALA A 45 6.01 -6.77 -19.89
CA ALA A 45 7.47 -6.86 -19.87
C ALA A 45 8.02 -6.34 -21.22
N PRO A 46 9.10 -5.55 -21.24
CA PRO A 46 9.66 -5.01 -22.49
C PRO A 46 10.26 -6.10 -23.39
N MET A 47 10.75 -7.18 -22.80
CA MET A 47 11.34 -8.33 -23.49
C MET A 47 11.26 -9.59 -22.62
N LYS A 48 11.48 -10.76 -23.22
CA LYS A 48 11.56 -12.03 -22.49
C LYS A 48 12.90 -12.11 -21.76
N THR A 49 12.86 -12.19 -20.43
CA THR A 49 14.04 -12.29 -19.56
C THR A 49 13.88 -13.43 -18.56
N MET A 50 14.98 -13.77 -17.87
CA MET A 50 14.94 -14.66 -16.72
C MET A 50 13.90 -14.18 -15.69
N GLY A 51 13.12 -15.11 -15.15
CA GLY A 51 12.04 -14.85 -14.21
C GLY A 51 10.66 -14.65 -14.85
N LEU A 52 10.60 -14.29 -16.14
CA LEU A 52 9.32 -14.06 -16.82
C LEU A 52 8.49 -15.34 -16.98
N ASP A 53 9.13 -16.50 -17.19
CA ASP A 53 8.42 -17.79 -17.28
C ASP A 53 7.60 -18.10 -16.01
N TYR A 54 8.07 -17.61 -14.85
CA TYR A 54 7.34 -17.74 -13.59
C TYR A 54 6.03 -16.93 -13.60
N ILE A 55 6.09 -15.71 -14.13
CA ILE A 55 4.92 -14.84 -14.29
C ILE A 55 4.01 -15.37 -15.40
N GLU A 56 4.56 -15.92 -16.48
CA GLU A 56 3.80 -16.56 -17.56
C GLU A 56 2.94 -17.72 -17.02
N ALA A 57 3.54 -18.60 -16.21
CA ALA A 57 2.79 -19.67 -15.55
C ALA A 57 1.70 -19.14 -14.60
N SER A 58 1.95 -18.03 -13.91
CA SER A 58 0.95 -17.38 -13.04
C SER A 58 -0.18 -16.73 -13.85
N SER A 59 0.13 -16.09 -14.97
CA SER A 59 -0.83 -15.50 -15.91
C SER A 59 -1.82 -16.54 -16.42
N LEU A 60 -1.32 -17.73 -16.81
CA LEU A 60 -2.16 -18.84 -17.27
C LEU A 60 -3.12 -19.34 -16.17
N ARG A 61 -2.67 -19.42 -14.91
CA ARG A 61 -3.51 -19.88 -13.80
C ARG A 61 -4.58 -18.87 -13.38
N SER A 62 -4.22 -17.60 -13.31
CA SER A 62 -5.08 -16.56 -12.72
C SER A 62 -5.79 -15.67 -13.74
N GLY A 63 -5.44 -15.82 -15.02
CA GLY A 63 -6.13 -15.21 -16.15
C GLY A 63 -5.83 -13.73 -16.39
N TYR A 64 -4.87 -13.09 -15.72
CA TYR A 64 -4.41 -11.77 -16.16
C TYR A 64 -3.64 -11.91 -17.48
N ARG A 65 -3.59 -10.86 -18.29
CA ARG A 65 -2.87 -10.89 -19.58
C ARG A 65 -1.40 -10.54 -19.36
N LEU A 66 -0.49 -11.35 -19.86
CA LEU A 66 0.93 -11.01 -19.96
C LEU A 66 1.25 -10.60 -21.41
N LEU A 67 1.86 -9.43 -21.58
CA LEU A 67 2.31 -8.93 -22.88
C LEU A 67 3.82 -8.69 -22.85
N VAL A 68 4.51 -9.16 -23.88
CA VAL A 68 5.95 -8.95 -24.07
C VAL A 68 6.16 -7.95 -25.20
N ALA A 69 6.21 -6.67 -24.83
CA ALA A 69 6.37 -5.54 -25.75
C ALA A 69 6.77 -4.28 -24.96
N PRO A 70 7.38 -3.27 -25.62
CA PRO A 70 7.57 -1.95 -25.02
C PRO A 70 6.26 -1.36 -24.49
N MET A 71 6.29 -0.73 -23.32
CA MET A 71 5.10 -0.19 -22.64
C MET A 71 4.30 0.76 -23.53
N GLU A 72 4.97 1.66 -24.25
CA GLU A 72 4.34 2.60 -25.19
C GLU A 72 3.44 1.88 -26.21
N ARG A 73 3.97 0.83 -26.85
CA ARG A 73 3.20 0.03 -27.82
C ARG A 73 1.99 -0.64 -27.18
N VAL A 74 2.11 -1.12 -25.95
CA VAL A 74 0.97 -1.73 -25.24
C VAL A 74 -0.11 -0.68 -24.97
N ILE A 75 0.27 0.51 -24.53
CA ILE A 75 -0.67 1.63 -24.31
C ILE A 75 -1.38 2.01 -25.62
N ASP A 76 -0.64 2.14 -26.72
CA ASP A 76 -1.19 2.44 -28.05
C ASP A 76 -2.19 1.36 -28.50
N MET A 77 -1.82 0.07 -28.36
CA MET A 77 -2.69 -1.06 -28.69
C MET A 77 -3.97 -1.09 -27.85
N LEU A 78 -3.91 -0.63 -26.59
CA LEU A 78 -5.06 -0.52 -25.71
C LEU A 78 -5.88 0.75 -25.96
N GLY A 79 -5.36 1.69 -26.76
CA GLY A 79 -6.01 2.96 -27.06
C GLY A 79 -6.14 3.90 -25.86
N ALA A 80 -5.33 3.71 -24.81
CA ALA A 80 -5.41 4.51 -23.59
C ALA A 80 -4.64 5.83 -23.78
N LYS A 81 -5.36 6.96 -23.74
CA LYS A 81 -4.79 8.30 -23.94
C LYS A 81 -4.45 9.02 -22.65
N ARG A 82 -5.15 8.66 -21.56
CA ARG A 82 -4.98 9.26 -20.23
C ARG A 82 -4.39 8.22 -19.29
N VAL A 83 -3.09 8.28 -19.07
CA VAL A 83 -2.35 7.27 -18.30
C VAL A 83 -1.68 7.95 -17.11
N ILE A 84 -1.79 7.34 -15.93
CA ILE A 84 -1.05 7.75 -14.73
C ILE A 84 -0.06 6.64 -14.37
N VAL A 85 1.17 7.03 -14.04
CA VAL A 85 2.18 6.12 -13.47
C VAL A 85 2.25 6.33 -11.96
N MET A 86 2.08 5.26 -11.19
CA MET A 86 2.23 5.31 -9.74
C MET A 86 3.68 5.12 -9.33
N ASP A 87 4.25 6.11 -8.66
CA ASP A 87 5.62 6.11 -8.14
C ASP A 87 5.60 6.68 -6.72
N PRO A 88 6.11 5.97 -5.70
CA PRO A 88 6.25 6.52 -4.35
C PRO A 88 7.04 7.84 -4.28
N TYR A 89 7.90 8.10 -5.27
CA TYR A 89 8.71 9.31 -5.39
C TYR A 89 8.20 10.28 -6.47
N GLY A 90 6.96 10.10 -6.93
CA GLY A 90 6.31 11.01 -7.86
C GLY A 90 6.28 12.46 -7.37
N GLU A 91 6.30 13.39 -8.32
CA GLU A 91 6.39 14.83 -8.06
C GLU A 91 5.09 15.36 -7.43
N HIS A 92 3.95 14.78 -7.81
CA HIS A 92 2.62 15.23 -7.41
C HIS A 92 1.91 14.20 -6.55
N ASP A 93 1.21 14.68 -5.52
CA ASP A 93 0.29 13.86 -4.74
C ASP A 93 -0.96 13.55 -5.56
N LEU A 94 -1.30 12.27 -5.64
CA LEU A 94 -2.50 11.80 -6.34
C LEU A 94 -3.76 12.37 -5.67
N ARG A 95 -4.73 12.79 -6.49
CA ARG A 95 -6.09 13.12 -6.05
C ARG A 95 -7.11 12.20 -6.71
N VAL A 96 -8.34 12.22 -6.20
CA VAL A 96 -9.41 11.37 -6.73
C VAL A 96 -9.78 11.78 -8.16
N GLU A 97 -9.78 13.07 -8.44
CA GLU A 97 -10.09 13.63 -9.76
C GLU A 97 -9.08 13.17 -10.83
N ASP A 98 -7.82 12.96 -10.43
CA ASP A 98 -6.78 12.43 -11.32
C ASP A 98 -7.10 10.96 -11.70
N LEU A 99 -7.65 10.17 -10.78
CA LEU A 99 -8.09 8.79 -11.05
C LEU A 99 -9.36 8.70 -11.90
N GLU A 100 -10.27 9.65 -11.73
CA GLU A 100 -11.47 9.79 -12.57
C GLU A 100 -11.08 10.14 -14.01
N TRP A 101 -10.13 11.05 -14.17
CA TRP A 101 -9.54 11.43 -15.46
C TRP A 101 -8.82 10.25 -16.13
N ALA A 102 -8.09 9.43 -15.37
CA ALA A 102 -7.27 8.36 -15.92
C ALA A 102 -8.09 7.25 -16.61
N GLU A 103 -7.63 6.81 -17.78
CA GLU A 103 -8.13 5.60 -18.46
C GLU A 103 -7.35 4.36 -18.03
N ALA A 104 -6.02 4.50 -17.87
CA ALA A 104 -5.16 3.44 -17.35
C ALA A 104 -4.29 3.95 -16.20
N VAL A 105 -4.00 3.06 -15.25
CA VAL A 105 -2.98 3.29 -14.23
C VAL A 105 -1.92 2.22 -14.35
N VAL A 106 -0.65 2.65 -14.37
CA VAL A 106 0.54 1.79 -14.39
C VAL A 106 1.10 1.71 -12.98
N LEU A 107 1.23 0.49 -12.46
CA LEU A 107 1.86 0.17 -11.18
C LEU A 107 3.21 -0.48 -11.43
N GLY A 108 4.24 -0.10 -10.68
CA GLY A 108 5.53 -0.77 -10.73
C GLY A 108 5.45 -2.21 -10.21
N GLY A 109 6.06 -3.15 -10.93
CA GLY A 109 6.18 -4.55 -10.55
C GLY A 109 7.36 -4.86 -9.62
N ILE A 110 7.93 -3.86 -8.94
CA ILE A 110 9.10 -4.04 -8.07
C ILE A 110 8.62 -4.39 -6.66
N VAL A 111 8.98 -5.59 -6.19
CA VAL A 111 8.63 -6.08 -4.86
C VAL A 111 9.80 -5.89 -3.90
N ASP A 112 10.10 -4.64 -3.55
CA ASP A 112 11.07 -4.34 -2.51
C ASP A 112 10.40 -3.93 -1.20
N ARG A 113 11.04 -4.28 -0.08
CA ARG A 113 10.73 -3.67 1.23
C ARG A 113 11.07 -2.17 1.27
N THR A 114 11.91 -1.71 0.35
CA THR A 114 12.30 -0.30 0.17
C THR A 114 12.45 -0.08 -1.33
N PRO A 115 11.52 0.65 -1.99
CA PRO A 115 11.59 0.89 -3.41
C PRO A 115 12.96 1.47 -3.79
N ILE A 116 13.67 0.85 -4.72
CA ILE A 116 14.93 1.40 -5.22
C ILE A 116 14.61 2.74 -5.87
N LYS A 117 15.11 3.82 -5.25
CA LYS A 117 14.83 5.20 -5.65
C LYS A 117 15.22 5.40 -7.11
N GLY A 118 14.26 5.83 -7.93
CA GLY A 118 14.47 6.22 -9.32
C GLY A 118 14.32 5.12 -10.39
N ILE A 119 14.14 3.83 -10.04
CA ILE A 119 13.94 2.79 -11.08
C ILE A 119 12.60 3.00 -11.80
N THR A 120 11.50 3.19 -11.06
CA THR A 120 10.18 3.48 -11.66
C THR A 120 10.23 4.75 -12.51
N THR A 121 10.92 5.79 -12.04
CA THR A 121 11.13 7.04 -12.79
C THR A 121 11.93 6.82 -14.08
N LEU A 122 12.98 5.99 -14.05
CA LEU A 122 13.79 5.65 -15.21
C LEU A 122 12.99 4.85 -16.24
N LEU A 123 12.27 3.81 -15.80
CA LEU A 123 11.42 3.00 -16.66
C LEU A 123 10.30 3.84 -17.29
N ARG A 124 9.72 4.78 -16.53
CA ARG A 124 8.77 5.77 -17.04
C ARG A 124 9.38 6.65 -18.11
N ASN A 125 10.56 7.24 -17.88
CA ASN A 125 11.17 8.14 -18.85
C ASN A 125 11.52 7.43 -20.16
N MET A 126 11.76 6.12 -20.11
CA MET A 126 12.02 5.30 -21.30
C MET A 126 10.75 4.79 -21.99
N GLY A 127 9.65 4.59 -21.26
CA GLY A 127 8.46 3.93 -21.78
C GLY A 127 7.22 4.80 -21.94
N LEU A 128 7.03 5.82 -21.09
CA LEU A 128 5.86 6.71 -21.06
C LEU A 128 6.27 8.13 -20.59
N PRO A 129 7.14 8.83 -21.33
CA PRO A 129 7.69 10.12 -20.90
C PRO A 129 6.62 11.22 -20.71
N TRP A 130 5.49 11.10 -21.40
CA TRP A 130 4.36 12.03 -21.36
C TRP A 130 3.37 11.76 -20.21
N ALA A 131 3.42 10.58 -19.58
CA ALA A 131 2.45 10.21 -18.56
C ALA A 131 2.82 10.86 -17.20
N PRO A 132 1.89 11.56 -16.54
CA PRO A 132 2.14 12.12 -15.22
C PRO A 132 2.47 11.02 -14.20
N THR A 133 3.37 11.35 -13.29
CA THR A 133 3.78 10.47 -12.20
C THR A 133 3.20 10.96 -10.89
N MET A 134 2.40 10.12 -10.25
CA MET A 134 1.69 10.46 -9.02
C MET A 134 2.15 9.57 -7.88
N ARG A 135 2.27 10.14 -6.68
CA ARG A 135 2.50 9.40 -5.43
C ARG A 135 1.23 9.36 -4.59
N ILE A 136 1.04 8.28 -3.83
CA ILE A 136 0.00 8.22 -2.81
C ILE A 136 0.63 8.63 -1.48
N THR A 137 0.05 9.62 -0.82
CA THR A 137 0.45 10.01 0.54
C THR A 137 -0.72 9.98 1.50
N LEU A 138 -0.40 9.72 2.77
CA LEU A 138 -1.32 9.82 3.89
C LEU A 138 -0.88 11.02 4.73
N ARG A 139 -1.62 12.13 4.63
CA ARG A 139 -1.30 13.41 5.29
C ARG A 139 0.13 13.88 5.00
N GLY A 140 0.49 13.94 3.72
CA GLY A 140 1.80 14.43 3.25
C GLY A 140 2.98 13.48 3.45
N SER A 141 2.74 12.23 3.87
CA SER A 141 3.80 11.23 4.04
C SER A 141 3.45 9.91 3.36
N ILE A 142 4.45 9.28 2.74
CA ILE A 142 4.33 7.90 2.22
C ILE A 142 4.30 6.85 3.35
N LEU A 143 4.73 7.21 4.56
CA LEU A 143 4.75 6.29 5.69
C LEU A 143 3.32 5.88 6.09
N GLY A 144 3.06 4.58 6.15
CA GLY A 144 1.74 4.02 6.42
C GLY A 144 0.91 3.79 5.16
N VAL A 145 1.34 4.26 3.98
CA VAL A 145 0.75 3.82 2.72
C VAL A 145 1.32 2.43 2.41
N PRO A 146 0.46 1.40 2.18
CA PRO A 146 0.93 0.06 1.83
C PRO A 146 1.70 0.08 0.51
N SER A 147 2.77 -0.72 0.40
CA SER A 147 3.61 -0.76 -0.80
C SER A 147 3.28 -1.91 -1.74
N GLU A 148 2.50 -2.91 -1.31
CA GLU A 148 2.14 -4.03 -2.17
C GLU A 148 1.20 -3.62 -3.31
N ILE A 149 1.46 -4.14 -4.51
CA ILE A 149 0.74 -3.82 -5.75
C ILE A 149 -0.77 -4.02 -5.58
N ASN A 150 -1.18 -5.13 -4.97
CA ASN A 150 -2.59 -5.43 -4.76
C ASN A 150 -3.26 -4.46 -3.77
N ASN A 151 -2.52 -3.96 -2.78
CA ASN A 151 -3.02 -2.98 -1.83
C ASN A 151 -3.13 -1.60 -2.49
N ILE A 152 -2.12 -1.20 -3.28
CA ILE A 152 -2.18 0.03 -4.07
C ILE A 152 -3.40 0.00 -5.01
N ALA A 153 -3.56 -1.06 -5.81
CA ALA A 153 -4.71 -1.20 -6.71
C ALA A 153 -6.05 -1.13 -5.96
N ALA A 154 -6.15 -1.80 -4.80
CA ALA A 154 -7.33 -1.73 -3.96
C ALA A 154 -7.59 -0.30 -3.44
N ILE A 155 -6.56 0.44 -3.03
CA ILE A 155 -6.68 1.84 -2.61
C ILE A 155 -7.21 2.70 -3.75
N LEU A 156 -6.66 2.57 -4.96
CA LEU A 156 -7.08 3.36 -6.12
C LEU A 156 -8.56 3.14 -6.46
N ILE A 157 -8.98 1.87 -6.50
CA ILE A 157 -10.37 1.50 -6.78
C ILE A 157 -11.28 2.00 -5.66
N LYS A 158 -10.89 1.76 -4.40
CA LYS A 158 -11.68 2.18 -3.24
C LYS A 158 -11.80 3.69 -3.13
N ALA A 159 -10.76 4.45 -3.50
CA ALA A 159 -10.78 5.91 -3.50
C ALA A 159 -11.84 6.45 -4.47
N LEU A 160 -12.01 5.82 -5.65
CA LEU A 160 -13.10 6.14 -6.57
C LEU A 160 -14.48 5.80 -5.98
N GLU A 161 -14.59 4.71 -5.21
CA GLU A 161 -15.85 4.31 -4.56
C GLU A 161 -16.27 5.26 -3.44
N VAL A 162 -15.33 5.74 -2.63
CA VAL A 162 -15.62 6.55 -1.42
C VAL A 162 -15.33 8.04 -1.57
N GLY A 163 -14.79 8.47 -2.71
CA GLY A 163 -14.42 9.86 -2.97
C GLY A 163 -13.29 10.39 -2.07
N SER A 164 -12.46 9.51 -1.48
CA SER A 164 -11.40 9.93 -0.55
C SER A 164 -10.24 8.94 -0.51
N LEU A 165 -9.04 9.43 -0.84
CA LEU A 165 -7.80 8.66 -0.70
C LEU A 165 -7.46 8.34 0.76
N GLU A 166 -7.68 9.27 1.70
CA GLU A 166 -7.41 9.02 3.13
C GLU A 166 -8.28 7.87 3.67
N ASN A 167 -9.57 7.87 3.35
CA ASN A 167 -10.48 6.80 3.76
C ASN A 167 -10.14 5.48 3.08
N ALA A 168 -9.82 5.50 1.78
CA ALA A 168 -9.41 4.31 1.05
C ALA A 168 -8.12 3.70 1.61
N ILE A 169 -7.11 4.53 1.91
CA ILE A 169 -5.88 4.08 2.57
C ILE A 169 -6.23 3.45 3.91
N LYS A 170 -7.00 4.12 4.77
CA LYS A 170 -7.40 3.60 6.08
C LYS A 170 -8.07 2.23 5.98
N GLU A 171 -8.99 2.03 5.06
CA GLU A 171 -9.73 0.76 4.94
C GLU A 171 -8.85 -0.39 4.43
N ILE A 172 -7.92 -0.12 3.52
CA ILE A 172 -7.06 -1.15 2.91
C ILE A 172 -5.76 -1.37 3.70
N GLN A 173 -5.32 -0.38 4.48
CA GLN A 173 -4.04 -0.38 5.18
C GLN A 173 -3.88 -1.61 6.10
N PRO A 174 -2.87 -2.46 5.88
CA PRO A 174 -2.53 -3.52 6.82
C PRO A 174 -2.15 -2.97 8.18
N LYS A 175 -2.50 -3.69 9.26
CA LYS A 175 -2.22 -3.26 10.64
C LYS A 175 -0.73 -2.93 10.87
N ARG A 176 0.19 -3.66 10.23
CA ARG A 176 1.65 -3.39 10.36
C ARG A 176 2.06 -2.00 9.86
N ASP A 177 1.39 -1.50 8.82
CA ASP A 177 1.70 -0.21 8.18
C ASP A 177 1.06 0.92 9.00
N ALA A 178 -0.16 0.69 9.52
CA ALA A 178 -0.81 1.54 10.52
C ALA A 178 0.05 1.72 11.77
N ILE A 179 0.56 0.61 12.33
CA ILE A 179 1.44 0.60 13.52
C ILE A 179 2.74 1.35 13.24
N ALA A 180 3.35 1.15 12.06
CA ALA A 180 4.55 1.87 11.67
C ALA A 180 4.31 3.38 11.64
N ARG A 181 3.22 3.82 11.00
CA ARG A 181 2.86 5.25 10.97
C ARG A 181 2.54 5.80 12.35
N ALA A 182 1.72 5.10 13.14
CA ALA A 182 1.41 5.49 14.51
C ALA A 182 2.68 5.65 15.36
N SER A 183 3.63 4.71 15.26
CA SER A 183 4.89 4.76 16.01
C SER A 183 5.75 5.99 15.68
N ALA A 184 5.65 6.53 14.46
CA ALA A 184 6.34 7.75 14.06
C ALA A 184 5.61 9.02 14.54
N GLU A 185 4.28 9.01 14.57
CA GLU A 185 3.47 10.16 15.02
C GLU A 185 3.45 10.33 16.54
N ILE A 186 3.37 9.22 17.29
CA ILE A 186 3.24 9.23 18.76
C ILE A 186 4.30 10.11 19.45
N PRO A 187 5.61 9.98 19.16
CA PRO A 187 6.62 10.83 19.79
C PRO A 187 6.40 12.33 19.56
N ARG A 188 5.93 12.71 18.37
CA ARG A 188 5.61 14.11 18.05
C ARG A 188 4.42 14.62 18.86
N LEU A 189 3.36 13.81 18.94
CA LEU A 189 2.15 14.13 19.70
C LEU A 189 2.43 14.22 21.21
N LEU A 190 3.24 13.31 21.75
CA LEU A 190 3.63 13.34 23.16
C LEU A 190 4.49 14.57 23.48
N ARG A 191 5.42 14.96 22.60
CA ARG A 191 6.20 16.19 22.78
C ARG A 191 5.34 17.44 22.79
N SER A 192 4.29 17.49 21.97
CA SER A 192 3.39 18.66 21.94
C SER A 192 2.57 18.86 23.22
N LEU A 193 2.48 17.85 24.11
CA LEU A 193 1.82 18.00 25.40
C LEU A 193 2.61 18.89 26.37
N GLY A 194 3.94 18.97 26.22
CA GLY A 194 4.82 19.75 27.12
C GLY A 194 4.90 19.24 28.56
N ARG A 195 4.31 18.08 28.87
CA ARG A 195 4.27 17.46 30.20
C ARG A 195 4.31 15.93 30.10
N SER A 196 4.42 15.26 31.25
CA SER A 196 4.25 13.81 31.33
C SER A 196 2.82 13.42 30.91
N PRO A 197 2.67 12.45 29.99
CA PRO A 197 1.37 12.02 29.50
C PRO A 197 0.62 11.16 30.54
N SER A 198 -0.68 11.40 30.68
CA SER A 198 -1.59 10.55 31.44
C SER A 198 -2.25 9.49 30.53
N ILE A 199 -3.04 8.60 31.13
CA ILE A 199 -3.80 7.61 30.36
C ILE A 199 -4.89 8.27 29.51
N GLU A 200 -5.51 9.35 29.98
CA GLU A 200 -6.50 10.12 29.22
C GLU A 200 -5.86 10.72 27.96
N ASP A 201 -4.63 11.25 28.06
CA ASP A 201 -3.90 11.74 26.89
C ASP A 201 -3.66 10.63 25.86
N LEU A 202 -3.31 9.43 26.31
CA LEU A 202 -3.11 8.27 25.44
C LEU A 202 -4.42 7.86 24.75
N VAL A 203 -5.55 7.91 25.45
CA VAL A 203 -6.87 7.61 24.89
C VAL A 203 -7.23 8.63 23.81
N GLU A 204 -6.98 9.91 24.04
CA GLU A 204 -7.24 10.96 23.05
C GLU A 204 -6.30 10.85 21.84
N ILE A 205 -5.02 10.55 22.04
CA ILE A 205 -4.08 10.25 20.96
C ILE A 205 -4.57 9.05 20.15
N TYR A 206 -4.99 7.96 20.80
CA TYR A 206 -5.50 6.77 20.12
C TYR A 206 -6.78 7.07 19.31
N LYS A 207 -7.75 7.78 19.90
CA LYS A 207 -8.97 8.23 19.22
C LYS A 207 -8.64 9.08 17.99
N SER A 208 -7.68 10.01 18.12
CA SER A 208 -7.23 10.83 17.01
C SER A 208 -6.61 9.98 15.89
N LEU A 209 -5.66 9.10 16.23
CA LEU A 209 -4.97 8.25 15.25
C LEU A 209 -5.91 7.28 14.52
N ARG A 210 -6.84 6.63 15.23
CA ARG A 210 -7.77 5.65 14.63
C ARG A 210 -8.82 6.29 13.70
N THR A 211 -8.95 7.62 13.68
CA THR A 211 -9.83 8.29 12.71
C THR A 211 -9.32 8.15 11.28
N TRP A 212 -8.00 8.06 11.08
CA TRP A 212 -7.37 8.01 9.75
C TRP A 212 -6.35 6.87 9.57
N LEU A 213 -6.03 6.12 10.62
CA LEU A 213 -5.26 4.87 10.55
C LEU A 213 -6.13 3.65 10.82
N ASN A 214 -5.78 2.52 10.21
CA ASN A 214 -6.32 1.20 10.57
C ASN A 214 -5.70 0.70 11.88
N LEU A 215 -5.85 1.46 12.96
CA LEU A 215 -5.22 1.21 14.24
C LEU A 215 -6.26 0.72 15.25
N ASP A 216 -6.05 -0.48 15.79
CA ASP A 216 -6.79 -1.01 16.93
C ASP A 216 -6.00 -0.81 18.24
N SER A 217 -6.59 -1.17 19.37
CA SER A 217 -5.99 -0.98 20.70
C SER A 217 -4.70 -1.79 20.90
N ILE A 218 -4.62 -3.00 20.30
CA ILE A 218 -3.40 -3.82 20.30
C ILE A 218 -2.31 -3.16 19.43
N GLY A 219 -2.70 -2.60 18.28
CA GLY A 219 -1.84 -1.83 17.39
C GLY A 219 -1.27 -0.60 18.07
N MET A 220 -2.08 0.12 18.85
CA MET A 220 -1.61 1.25 19.67
C MET A 220 -0.53 0.80 20.66
N MET A 221 -0.76 -0.29 21.40
CA MET A 221 0.24 -0.87 22.29
C MET A 221 1.54 -1.21 21.55
N ARG A 222 1.45 -1.86 20.39
CA ARG A 222 2.60 -2.20 19.55
C ARG A 222 3.34 -0.95 19.03
N ALA A 223 2.61 0.10 18.70
CA ALA A 223 3.19 1.37 18.25
C ALA A 223 3.97 2.05 19.38
N LEU A 224 3.44 2.05 20.61
CA LEU A 224 4.13 2.55 21.82
C LEU A 224 5.43 1.79 22.09
N ILE A 225 5.39 0.45 22.02
CA ILE A 225 6.59 -0.38 22.17
C ILE A 225 7.62 -0.04 21.09
N ARG A 226 7.17 0.07 19.83
CA ARG A 226 8.04 0.34 18.67
C ARG A 226 8.71 1.71 18.74
N CYS A 227 8.07 2.72 19.32
CA CYS A 227 8.65 4.05 19.52
C CYS A 227 9.42 4.20 20.84
N GLY A 228 9.65 3.11 21.58
CA GLY A 228 10.45 3.09 22.81
C GLY A 228 9.71 3.48 24.08
N ARG A 229 8.40 3.75 24.02
CA ARG A 229 7.55 4.10 25.18
C ARG A 229 6.95 2.87 25.85
N ARG A 230 7.81 1.99 26.33
CA ARG A 230 7.40 0.75 27.04
C ARG A 230 6.67 1.05 28.35
N ASP A 231 7.02 2.15 29.01
CA ASP A 231 6.32 2.69 30.18
C ASP A 231 4.83 2.93 29.89
N LEU A 232 4.54 3.63 28.79
CA LEU A 232 3.17 3.92 28.37
C LEU A 232 2.47 2.69 27.81
N ALA A 233 3.21 1.80 27.15
CA ALA A 233 2.65 0.53 26.66
C ALA A 233 2.15 -0.36 27.82
N SER A 234 2.87 -0.39 28.95
CA SER A 234 2.43 -1.10 30.15
C SER A 234 1.14 -0.51 30.72
N MET A 235 1.10 0.81 30.88
CA MET A 235 -0.10 1.54 31.35
C MET A 235 -1.32 1.29 30.43
N TRP A 236 -1.11 1.32 29.12
CA TRP A 236 -2.14 1.02 28.13
C TRP A 236 -2.62 -0.43 28.20
N ARG A 237 -1.70 -1.38 28.40
CA ARG A 237 -2.00 -2.81 28.52
C ARG A 237 -2.90 -3.10 29.72
N GLU A 238 -2.63 -2.50 30.87
CA GLU A 238 -3.45 -2.67 32.08
C GLU A 238 -4.91 -2.28 31.83
N LYS A 239 -5.13 -1.21 31.07
CA LYS A 239 -6.47 -0.73 30.70
C LYS A 239 -7.19 -1.62 29.70
N ILE A 240 -6.45 -2.24 28.77
CA ILE A 240 -7.03 -3.28 27.90
C ILE A 240 -7.49 -4.48 28.75
N ILE A 241 -6.66 -4.94 29.68
CA ILE A 241 -6.97 -6.10 30.54
C ILE A 241 -8.18 -5.82 31.44
N ALA A 242 -8.27 -4.59 31.98
CA ALA A 242 -9.41 -4.16 32.78
C ALA A 242 -10.72 -3.99 31.97
N GLY A 243 -10.69 -4.15 30.64
CA GLY A 243 -11.84 -3.98 29.77
C GLY A 243 -12.25 -2.51 29.54
N GLU A 244 -11.46 -1.56 30.05
CA GLU A 244 -11.72 -0.12 29.92
C GLU A 244 -11.42 0.40 28.50
N ILE A 245 -10.59 -0.32 27.75
CA ILE A 245 -10.31 -0.07 26.33
C ILE A 245 -10.74 -1.29 25.52
N ILE A 246 -11.71 -1.10 24.64
CA ILE A 246 -12.24 -2.17 23.79
C ILE A 246 -11.12 -2.75 22.91
N SER A 247 -10.85 -4.04 23.08
CA SER A 247 -10.12 -4.84 22.10
C SER A 247 -11.10 -5.33 21.05
N GLU A 248 -10.89 -4.98 19.79
CA GLU A 248 -11.71 -5.47 18.66
C GLU A 248 -11.55 -7.00 18.46
N LYS A 249 -10.59 -7.66 19.15
CA LYS A 249 -10.42 -9.12 19.21
C LYS A 249 -9.96 -9.59 20.60
N PRO A 250 -10.89 -9.93 21.52
CA PRO A 250 -10.56 -10.36 22.89
C PRO A 250 -9.65 -11.60 22.93
N GLU A 251 -9.86 -12.57 22.05
CA GLU A 251 -9.18 -13.88 22.08
C GLU A 251 -7.70 -13.83 21.63
N GLN A 252 -7.35 -12.92 20.71
CA GLN A 252 -5.95 -12.72 20.27
C GLN A 252 -5.14 -11.94 21.31
N ALA A 253 -5.82 -11.18 22.15
CA ALA A 253 -5.25 -10.52 23.31
C ALA A 253 -5.08 -11.47 24.52
N VAL A 254 -5.20 -12.80 24.34
CA VAL A 254 -4.80 -13.78 25.36
C VAL A 254 -3.73 -14.70 24.79
N LEU A 255 -3.87 -15.11 23.53
CA LEU A 255 -2.92 -16.01 22.85
C LEU A 255 -1.56 -15.38 22.47
N SER A 256 -1.49 -14.06 22.33
CA SER A 256 -0.20 -13.37 22.16
C SER A 256 0.57 -13.18 23.48
N PHE A 257 -0.03 -13.56 24.61
CA PHE A 257 0.53 -13.37 25.95
C PHE A 257 1.15 -14.64 26.55
N THR A 258 1.05 -15.79 25.87
CA THR A 258 1.61 -17.08 26.33
C THR A 258 2.83 -17.54 25.54
N LYS A 259 3.33 -16.74 24.58
CA LYS A 259 4.61 -16.99 23.90
C LYS A 259 5.61 -15.88 24.22
N ASN A 260 6.20 -15.97 25.41
CA ASN A 260 7.54 -15.50 25.74
C ASN A 260 8.22 -16.61 26.54
#